data_AF-A0A7J2V017-F1
#
_entry.id   AF-A0A7J2V017-F1
#
_cell.length_a   1.000
_cell.length_b   1.000
_cell.length_c   1.000
_cell.angle_alpha   90.00
_cell.angle_beta   90.00
_cell.angle_gamma   90.00
#
_symmetry.space_group_name_H-M   'P 1'
#
loop_
_entity.id
_entity.type
_entity.pdbx_description
1 polymer ?
#
loop_
_entity_poly.entity_id
_entity_poly.type
_entity_poly.pdbx_seq_one_letter_code
_entity_poly.pdbx_strand_id
1 'polypeptide(L)' 'MPRCSVCGKVFPEGQGIYVKVRNKEIFFHKKTCATKFLRELLPLLRQECMGAVESVLDSFSKAIEEKKREKRLPGT' A
#
# COMPACT_ATOMS: atom_id res chain seq x y z
N MET A 1 18.82 9.08 6.91
CA MET A 1 18.15 9.50 5.65
C MET A 1 17.95 8.32 4.72
N PRO A 2 16.71 7.88 4.44
CA PRO A 2 16.43 6.74 3.59
C PRO A 2 16.71 7.02 2.11
N ARG A 3 16.97 5.95 1.36
CA ARG A 3 17.12 5.98 -0.10
C ARG A 3 15.92 5.28 -0.74
N CYS A 4 15.32 5.92 -1.74
CA CYS A 4 14.19 5.37 -2.47
C CYS A 4 14.61 4.09 -3.21
N SER A 5 13.94 2.97 -2.93
CA SER A 5 14.19 1.67 -3.55
C SER A 5 13.90 1.63 -5.06
N VAL A 6 13.21 2.64 -5.60
CA VAL A 6 12.77 2.69 -7.00
C VAL A 6 13.59 3.66 -7.86
N CYS A 7 14.00 4.80 -7.30
CA CYS A 7 14.68 5.85 -8.08
C CYS A 7 16.01 6.31 -7.47
N GLY A 8 16.45 5.70 -6.37
CA GLY A 8 17.72 6.02 -5.71
C GLY A 8 17.78 7.39 -5.02
N LYS A 9 16.74 8.22 -5.07
CA LYS A 9 16.72 9.53 -4.40
C LYS A 9 16.78 9.37 -2.88
N VAL A 10 17.66 10.12 -2.23
CA VAL A 10 17.72 10.25 -0.76
C VAL A 10 16.69 11.28 -0.29
N PHE A 11 16.03 11.01 0.83
CA PHE A 11 15.01 11.91 1.39
C PHE A 11 15.07 11.97 2.93
N PRO A 12 14.53 13.04 3.56
CA PRO A 12 14.40 13.14 5.01
C PRO A 12 13.63 11.99 5.65
N GLU A 13 13.98 11.63 6.88
CA GLU A 13 13.23 10.66 7.68
C GLU A 13 11.83 11.21 8.01
N GLY A 14 10.84 10.32 8.06
CA GLY A 14 9.43 10.69 8.21
C GLY A 14 8.75 11.19 6.93
N GLN A 15 9.50 11.45 5.86
CA GLN A 15 8.93 11.72 4.53
C GLN A 15 8.75 10.42 3.73
N GLY A 16 7.73 10.33 2.89
CA GLY A 16 7.56 9.22 1.95
C GLY A 16 6.68 8.09 2.48
N ILE A 17 6.91 6.87 1.96
CA ILE A 17 6.15 5.66 2.30
C ILE A 17 7.17 4.57 2.64
N TYR A 18 6.98 3.91 3.78
CA TYR A 18 7.74 2.75 4.20
C TYR A 18 6.83 1.52 4.19
N VAL A 19 7.30 0.44 3.57
CA VAL A 19 6.62 -0.85 3.55
C VAL A 19 7.60 -1.93 3.98
N LYS A 20 7.18 -2.78 4.90
CA LYS A 20 7.94 -3.96 5.34
C LYS A 20 7.23 -5.22 4.88
N VAL A 21 7.92 -6.05 4.10
CA VAL A 21 7.45 -7.37 3.66
C VAL A 21 8.39 -8.41 4.23
N ARG A 22 7.94 -9.12 5.28
CA ARG A 22 8.77 -10.05 6.06
C ARG A 22 10.06 -9.37 6.57
N ASN A 23 11.22 -9.79 6.06
CA ASN A 23 12.54 -9.28 6.39
C ASN A 23 13.06 -8.25 5.36
N LYS A 24 12.21 -7.76 4.46
CA LYS A 24 12.57 -6.75 3.46
C LYS A 24 11.91 -5.42 3.78
N GLU A 25 12.72 -4.38 3.79
CA GLU A 25 12.32 -3.00 3.97
C GLU A 25 12.36 -2.28 2.63
N ILE A 26 11.27 -1.61 2.27
CA ILE A 26 11.12 -0.92 1.00
C ILE A 26 10.72 0.53 1.29
N PHE A 27 11.50 1.45 0.74
CA PHE A 27 11.38 2.88 1.00
C PHE A 27 11.01 3.60 -0.29
N PHE A 28 9.96 4.43 -0.26
CA PHE A 28 9.54 5.23 -1.40
C PHE A 28 9.52 6.70 -1.02
N HIS A 29 10.25 7.55 -1.76
CA HIS A 29 10.28 8.99 -1.46
C HIS A 29 8.94 9.70 -1.74
N LYS A 30 8.06 9.10 -2.57
CA LYS A 30 6.71 9.61 -2.89
C LYS A 30 5.81 8.51 -3.45
N LYS A 31 4.51 8.80 -3.50
CA LYS A 31 3.45 7.90 -3.99
C LYS A 31 3.74 7.30 -5.37
N THR A 32 4.24 8.09 -6.32
CA THR A 32 4.50 7.59 -7.68
C THR A 32 5.56 6.50 -7.74
N CYS A 33 6.56 6.52 -6.85
CA CYS A 33 7.53 5.42 -6.75
C CYS A 33 6.88 4.15 -6.20
N ALA A 34 6.05 4.27 -5.17
CA ALA A 34 5.30 3.12 -4.64
C ALA A 34 4.38 2.51 -5.71
N THR A 35 3.64 3.34 -6.44
CA THR A 35 2.76 2.87 -7.53
C THR A 35 3.55 2.23 -8.67
N LYS A 36 4.70 2.79 -9.07
CA LYS A 36 5.57 2.18 -10.09
C LYS A 36 6.02 0.78 -9.65
N PHE A 37 6.52 0.66 -8.42
CA PHE A 37 6.93 -0.62 -7.86
C PHE A 37 5.79 -1.64 -7.85
N LEU A 38 4.59 -1.27 -7.40
CA LEU A 38 3.44 -2.17 -7.39
C LEU A 38 3.04 -2.61 -8.81
N ARG A 39 3.08 -1.72 -9.79
CA ARG A 39 2.79 -2.08 -11.20
C ARG A 39 3.78 -3.09 -11.77
N GLU A 40 5.03 -3.05 -11.35
CA GLU A 40 6.07 -4.01 -11.76
C GLU A 40 5.97 -5.32 -10.94
N LEU A 41 5.60 -5.24 -9.66
CA LEU A 41 5.49 -6.40 -8.76
C LEU A 41 4.25 -7.25 -9.06
N LEU A 42 3.08 -6.64 -9.23
CA LEU A 42 1.80 -7.36 -9.32
C LEU A 42 1.76 -8.39 -10.46
N PRO A 43 2.27 -8.11 -11.68
CA PRO A 43 2.33 -9.11 -12.76
C PRO A 43 3.26 -10.30 -12.48
N LEU A 44 4.19 -10.15 -11.54
CA LEU A 44 5.15 -11.21 -11.17
C LEU A 44 4.61 -12.11 -10.05
N LEU A 45 3.47 -11.77 -9.45
CA LEU A 45 2.83 -12.61 -8.44
C LEU A 45 2.29 -13.89 -9.09
N ARG A 46 2.50 -15.01 -8.40
CA ARG A 46 1.97 -16.30 -8.84
C ARG A 46 0.50 -16.44 -8.44
N GLN A 47 -0.19 -17.40 -9.05
CA GLN A 47 -1.61 -17.65 -8.80
C GLN A 47 -1.91 -17.90 -7.31
N GLU A 48 -0.99 -18.51 -6.56
CA GLU A 48 -1.15 -18.78 -5.13
C GLU A 48 -1.23 -17.50 -4.29
N CYS A 49 -0.79 -16.36 -4.82
CA CYS A 49 -0.89 -15.06 -4.15
C CYS A 49 -2.27 -14.40 -4.30
N MET A 50 -3.13 -14.88 -5.21
CA MET A 50 -4.39 -14.20 -5.54
C MET A 50 -5.36 -14.16 -4.36
N GLY A 51 -5.42 -15.21 -3.53
CA GLY A 51 -6.25 -15.20 -2.32
C GLY A 51 -5.86 -14.10 -1.32
N ALA A 52 -4.57 -13.75 -1.23
CA ALA A 52 -4.11 -12.64 -0.41
C ALA A 52 -4.53 -11.28 -1.01
N VAL A 53 -4.49 -11.15 -2.34
CA VAL A 53 -4.95 -9.94 -3.03
C VAL A 53 -6.45 -9.72 -2.79
N GLU A 54 -7.26 -10.77 -2.95
CA GLU A 54 -8.70 -10.73 -2.69
C GLU A 54 -9.01 -10.35 -1.24
N SER A 55 -8.29 -10.94 -0.27
CA SER A 55 -8.47 -10.63 1.15
C SER A 55 -8.20 -9.16 1.46
N VAL A 56 -7.19 -8.56 0.84
CA VAL A 56 -6.88 -7.13 1.00
C VAL A 56 -7.96 -6.25 0.37
N LEU A 57 -8.46 -6.62 -0.82
CA LEU A 57 -9.54 -5.90 -1.50
C LEU A 57 -10.87 -5.95 -0.72
N ASP A 58 -11.21 -7.11 -0.17
CA ASP A 58 -12.40 -7.29 0.68
C ASP A 58 -12.31 -6.43 1.95
N SER A 59 -11.14 -6.40 2.61
CA SER A 59 -10.91 -5.53 3.77
C SER A 59 -11.14 -4.05 3.45
N PHE A 60 -10.64 -3.56 2.30
CA PHE A 60 -10.91 -2.18 1.88
C PHE A 60 -12.39 -1.93 1.57
N SER A 61 -13.05 -2.89 0.92
CA SER A 61 -14.47 -2.78 0.57
C SER A 61 -15.34 -2.67 1.82
N LYS A 62 -15.11 -3.54 2.81
CA LYS A 62 -15.78 -3.50 4.12
C LYS A 62 -15.57 -2.17 4.84
N ALA A 63 -14.32 -1.68 4.90
CA ALA A 63 -14.03 -0.39 5.54
C ALA A 63 -14.71 0.79 4.83
N ILE A 64 -14.90 0.72 3.51
CA ILE A 64 -15.65 1.73 2.74
C ILE A 64 -17.14 1.68 3.08
N GLU A 65 -17.73 0.48 3.19
CA GLU A 65 -19.14 0.29 3.55
C GLU A 65 -19.46 0.74 4.96
N GLU A 66 -18.60 0.43 5.93
CA GLU A 66 -18.74 0.88 7.32
C GLU A 66 -18.76 2.41 7.40
N LYS A 67 -17.79 3.08 6.74
CA LYS A 67 -17.75 4.55 6.66
C LYS A 67 -18.99 5.14 5.99
N LYS A 68 -19.59 4.45 5.01
CA LYS A 68 -20.85 4.88 4.39
C LYS A 68 -22.03 4.73 5.35
N ARG A 69 -22.07 3.65 6.14
CA ARG A 69 -23.11 3.42 7.16
C ARG A 69 -23.03 4.45 8.28
N GLU A 70 -21.84 4.72 8.81
CA GLU A 70 -21.60 5.75 9.83
C GLU A 70 -22.05 7.13 9.36
N LYS A 71 -21.75 7.51 8.12
CA LYS A 71 -22.22 8.79 7.55
C LYS A 71 -23.73 8.87 7.31
N ARG A 72 -24.41 7.73 7.18
CA ARG A 72 -25.87 7.65 6.98
C ARG A 72 -26.66 7.63 8.28
N LEU A 73 -26.01 7.38 9.41
CA LEU A 73 -26.56 7.54 10.75
C LEU A 73 -26.20 8.97 11.21
N PRO A 74 -27.04 9.99 10.95
CA PRO A 74 -26.83 11.27 11.60
C PRO A 74 -26.86 11.05 13.12
N GLY A 75 -26.00 11.76 13.85
CA GLY A 75 -25.74 11.55 15.27
C GLY A 75 -27.00 11.31 16.09
N THR A 76 -26.98 10.24 16.88
CA THR A 76 -27.77 10.12 18.11
C THR A 76 -27.38 11.20 19.10
#